data_AF-A0A838WM21-F1
#
_entry.id   AF-A0A838WM21-F1
#
_cell.length_a   1.000
_cell.length_b   1.000
_cell.length_c   1.000
_cell.angle_alpha   90.00
_cell.angle_beta   90.00
_cell.angle_gamma   90.00
#
_symmetry.space_group_name_H-M   'P 1'
#
loop_
_entity.id
_entity.type
_entity.pdbx_description
1 polymer ?
#
loop_
_entity_poly.entity_id
_entity_poly.type
_entity_poly.pdbx_seq_one_letter_code
_entity_poly.pdbx_strand_id
1 'polypeptide(L)' 'MLIIEVINVNETPTNISLNATTVDENIPTNTVIGTFSTTDPDAGNTFTYSLVGGDTDNSVFSIV' A
#
# COMPACT_ATOMS: atom_id res chain seq x y z
N MET A 1 -34.69 -7.97 28.42
CA MET A 1 -34.06 -7.33 27.23
C MET A 1 -32.90 -8.21 26.82
N LEU A 2 -32.81 -8.59 25.55
CA LEU A 2 -31.67 -9.36 25.01
C LEU A 2 -30.73 -8.37 24.32
N ILE A 3 -29.44 -8.50 24.58
CA ILE A 3 -28.38 -7.77 23.87
C ILE A 3 -27.62 -8.80 23.04
N ILE A 4 -27.38 -8.48 21.77
CA ILE A 4 -26.47 -9.22 20.90
C ILE A 4 -25.28 -8.28 20.65
N GLU A 5 -24.09 -8.74 21.00
CA GLU A 5 -22.85 -8.02 20.79
C GLU A 5 -22.19 -8.48 19.49
N VAL A 6 -21.71 -7.53 18.69
CA VAL A 6 -20.88 -7.81 17.52
C VAL A 6 -19.46 -7.46 17.89
N ILE A 7 -18.57 -8.46 17.87
CA ILE A 7 -17.15 -8.29 18.18
C ILE A 7 -16.41 -8.11 16.85
N ASN A 8 -15.65 -7.01 16.73
CA ASN A 8 -14.80 -6.82 15.57
C ASN A 8 -13.63 -7.82 15.58
N VAL A 9 -13.32 -8.40 14.43
CA VAL A 9 -12.13 -9.24 14.23
C VAL A 9 -11.30 -8.64 13.12
N ASN A 10 -10.01 -8.97 13.06
CA ASN A 10 -9.17 -8.45 11.99
C ASN A 10 -9.47 -9.18 10.67
N GLU A 11 -9.84 -8.44 9.64
CA GLU A 11 -9.98 -8.91 8.27
C GLU A 11 -8.71 -8.66 7.44
N THR A 12 -8.67 -9.26 6.25
CA THR A 12 -7.59 -9.04 5.29
C THR A 12 -7.85 -7.79 4.46
N PRO A 13 -6.79 -7.06 4.06
CA PRO A 13 -6.87 -6.02 3.06
C PRO A 13 -7.54 -6.47 1.77
N THR A 14 -8.35 -5.61 1.18
CA THR A 14 -9.12 -5.90 -0.04
C THR A 14 -8.51 -5.29 -1.29
N ASN A 15 -7.70 -4.24 -1.15
CA ASN A 15 -7.08 -3.58 -2.28
C ASN A 15 -5.80 -2.83 -1.89
N ILE A 16 -4.92 -2.64 -2.87
CA ILE A 16 -3.78 -1.73 -2.82
C ILE A 16 -3.85 -0.81 -4.04
N SER A 17 -3.61 0.48 -3.85
CA SER A 17 -3.55 1.45 -4.93
C SER A 17 -2.29 2.30 -4.83
N LEU A 18 -1.76 2.69 -6.00
CA LEU A 18 -0.73 3.70 -6.14
C LEU A 18 -1.37 4.93 -6.82
N ASN A 19 -1.13 6.12 -6.27
CA ASN A 19 -1.74 7.34 -6.79
C ASN A 19 -1.10 7.89 -8.09
N ALA A 20 -0.01 7.29 -8.55
CA ALA A 20 0.70 7.67 -9.76
C ALA A 20 1.08 6.42 -10.58
N THR A 21 1.03 6.52 -11.90
CA THR A 21 1.41 5.43 -12.82
C THR A 21 2.44 5.87 -13.85
N THR A 22 2.87 7.13 -13.78
CA THR A 22 3.80 7.76 -14.70
C THR A 22 4.80 8.58 -13.91
N VAL A 23 6.01 8.70 -14.45
CA VAL A 23 7.06 9.55 -13.92
C VAL A 23 7.78 10.21 -15.11
N ASP A 24 8.14 11.48 -14.97
CA ASP A 24 8.87 12.19 -16.02
C ASP A 24 10.28 11.61 -16.16
N GLU A 25 10.82 11.65 -17.38
CA GLU A 25 12.21 11.31 -17.61
C GLU A 25 13.16 12.34 -16.97
N ASN A 26 14.42 11.94 -16.74
CA ASN A 26 15.51 12.82 -16.30
C ASN A 26 15.30 13.50 -14.93
N ILE A 27 14.48 12.90 -14.06
CA ILE A 27 14.33 13.32 -12.67
C ILE A 27 15.51 12.85 -11.78
N PRO A 28 15.82 13.55 -10.68
CA PRO A 28 16.82 13.11 -9.71
C PRO A 28 16.47 11.77 -9.05
N THR A 29 17.50 11.00 -8.66
CA THR A 29 17.33 9.82 -7.79
C THR A 29 16.65 10.20 -6.48
N ASN A 30 15.84 9.29 -5.93
CA ASN A 30 15.00 9.49 -4.73
C ASN A 30 13.83 10.47 -4.91
N THR A 31 13.46 10.81 -6.14
CA THR A 31 12.19 11.50 -6.40
C THR A 31 11.04 10.59 -5.97
N VAL A 32 10.09 11.16 -5.23
CA VAL A 32 8.87 10.46 -4.82
C VAL A 32 7.97 10.30 -6.04
N ILE A 33 7.74 9.06 -6.47
CA ILE A 33 6.87 8.73 -7.61
C ILE A 33 5.40 8.77 -7.18
N GLY A 34 5.11 8.24 -6.01
CA GLY A 34 3.76 8.15 -5.49
C GLY A 34 3.71 7.52 -4.10
N THR A 35 2.50 7.34 -3.61
CA THR A 35 2.21 6.79 -2.29
C THR A 35 1.26 5.61 -2.43
N PHE A 36 1.56 4.51 -1.75
CA PHE A 36 0.63 3.39 -1.63
C PHE A 36 -0.46 3.68 -0.60
N SER A 37 -1.65 3.20 -0.89
CA SER A 37 -2.74 3.12 0.08
C SER A 37 -3.40 1.74 0.02
N THR A 38 -3.82 1.25 1.17
CA THR A 38 -4.52 -0.04 1.32
C THR A 38 -5.97 0.21 1.68
N THR A 39 -6.89 -0.51 1.03
CA THR A 39 -8.30 -0.56 1.43
C THR A 39 -8.51 -1.74 2.36
N ASP A 40 -8.93 -1.47 3.58
CA ASP A 40 -9.11 -2.45 4.64
C ASP A 40 -10.36 -2.07 5.45
N PRO A 41 -11.22 -3.05 5.81
CA PRO A 41 -12.44 -2.77 6.56
C PRO A 41 -12.16 -2.38 8.02
N ASP A 42 -10.99 -2.72 8.57
CA ASP A 42 -10.62 -2.37 9.93
C ASP A 42 -9.95 -0.99 10.02
N ALA A 43 -10.46 -0.17 10.94
CA ALA A 43 -9.94 1.16 11.17
C ALA A 43 -8.65 1.13 12.02
N GLY A 44 -7.69 1.98 11.67
CA GLY A 44 -6.47 2.19 12.45
C GLY A 44 -5.34 1.18 12.19
N ASN A 45 -5.52 0.29 11.20
CA ASN A 45 -4.48 -0.62 10.76
C ASN A 45 -3.29 0.12 10.13
N THR A 46 -2.10 -0.44 10.31
CA THR A 46 -0.87 -0.04 9.61
C THR A 46 -0.46 -1.11 8.63
N PHE A 47 0.05 -0.70 7.47
CA PHE A 47 0.43 -1.60 6.38
C PHE A 47 1.90 -1.44 6.04
N THR A 48 2.56 -2.56 5.75
CA THR A 48 3.93 -2.61 5.26
C THR A 48 3.91 -3.10 3.83
N TYR A 49 4.68 -2.44 2.96
CA TYR A 49 4.78 -2.77 1.54
C TYR A 49 6.19 -3.26 1.21
N SER A 50 6.27 -4.18 0.26
CA SER A 50 7.55 -4.70 -0.25
C SER A 50 7.49 -4.80 -1.77
N LEU A 51 8.57 -4.40 -2.44
CA LEU A 51 8.72 -4.61 -3.88
C LEU A 51 9.11 -6.07 -4.12
N VAL A 52 8.26 -6.81 -4.83
CA VAL A 52 8.57 -8.19 -5.23
C VAL A 52 9.59 -8.18 -6.38
N GLY A 53 10.38 -9.25 -6.50
CA GLY A 53 11.24 -9.43 -7.67
C GLY A 53 10.43 -9.80 -8.91
N GLY A 54 11.05 -9.71 -10.09
CA GLY A 54 10.44 -10.17 -11.34
C GLY A 54 10.78 -9.33 -12.56
N ASP A 55 11.14 -8.06 -12.36
CA ASP A 55 11.49 -7.13 -13.43
C ASP A 55 12.97 -6.72 -13.38
N THR A 56 13.51 -6.33 -14.55
CA THR A 56 14.95 -6.04 -14.75
C THR A 56 15.45 -4.83 -13.99
N ASP A 57 14.58 -3.85 -13.70
CA ASP A 57 14.97 -2.54 -13.19
C ASP A 57 14.54 -2.31 -11.73
N ASN A 58 14.05 -3.33 -11.02
CA ASN A 58 13.58 -3.18 -9.63
C ASN A 58 14.64 -2.60 -8.68
N SER A 59 15.93 -2.74 -9.00
CA SER A 59 17.02 -2.17 -8.20
C SER A 59 17.09 -0.65 -8.20
N VAL A 60 16.41 0.05 -9.13
CA VAL A 60 16.40 1.52 -9.15
C VAL A 60 15.23 2.13 -8.37
N PHE A 61 14.33 1.29 -7.82
CA PHE A 61 13.18 1.71 -7.02
C PHE A 61 13.34 1.29 -5.56
N SER A 62 12.78 2.09 -4.66
CA SER A 62 12.68 1.77 -3.24
C SER A 62 11.29 2.14 -2.72
N ILE A 63 10.88 1.45 -1.66
CA ILE A 63 9.71 1.78 -0.85
C ILE A 63 10.26 2.31 0.48
N VAL A 64 9.83 3.51 0.86
CA VAL A 64 10.29 4.24 2.06
C VAL A 64 9.15 4.54 3.02
#